data_AF-A0A833D9Y8-F1
#
_entry.id   AF-A0A833D9Y8-F1
#
_cell.length_a   1.000
_cell.length_b   1.000
_cell.length_c   1.000
_cell.angle_alpha   90.00
_cell.angle_beta   90.00
_cell.angle_gamma   90.00
#
_symmetry.space_group_name_H-M   'P 1'
#
loop_
_entity.id
_entity.type
_entity.pdbx_description
1 polymer ?
#
loop_
_entity_poly.entity_id
_entity_poly.type
_entity_poly.pdbx_seq_one_letter_code
_entity_poly.pdbx_strand_id
1 'polypeptide(L)' 'MRTTIRLDDDLLEEAKRHALETKRTLTDLIRDALVATLERERSRSSPRRVKLKTFKGKGLHEGVNLDSTADLLDRMDRSD' A
#
# COMPACT_ATOMS: atom_id res chain seq x y z
N MET A 1 -9.08 10.28 23.92
CA MET A 1 -9.81 9.55 24.98
C MET A 1 -8.85 8.58 25.64
N ARG A 2 -8.96 8.35 26.95
CA ARG A 2 -8.16 7.33 27.66
C ARG A 2 -9.06 6.13 27.95
N THR A 3 -8.63 4.96 27.50
CA THR A 3 -9.37 3.71 27.64
C THR A 3 -8.45 2.65 28.21
N THR A 4 -8.94 1.89 29.19
CA THR A 4 -8.24 0.74 29.75
C THR A 4 -8.79 -0.52 29.09
N ILE A 5 -7.91 -1.34 28.52
CA ILE A 5 -8.26 -2.62 27.89
C ILE A 5 -7.55 -3.75 28.62
N ARG A 6 -8.14 -4.95 28.59
CA ARG A 6 -7.47 -6.17 29.04
C ARG A 6 -6.74 -6.78 27.85
N LEU A 7 -5.48 -7.14 28.04
CA LEU A 7 -4.63 -7.76 27.04
C LEU A 7 -3.93 -8.95 27.69
N ASP A 8 -3.66 -9.99 26.90
CA ASP A 8 -2.82 -11.09 27.33
C ASP A 8 -1.38 -10.61 27.59
N ASP A 9 -0.73 -11.14 28.62
CA ASP A 9 0.59 -10.70 29.04
C ASP A 9 1.67 -10.98 27.98
N ASP A 10 1.58 -12.12 27.28
CA ASP A 10 2.54 -12.47 26.23
C ASP A 10 2.42 -11.49 25.05
N LEU A 11 1.18 -11.14 24.69
CA LEU A 11 0.90 -10.17 23.63
C LEU A 11 1.34 -8.76 24.02
N LEU A 12 1.21 -8.38 25.30
CA LEU A 12 1.69 -7.09 25.78
C LEU A 12 3.21 -6.97 25.66
N GLU A 13 3.95 -8.02 26.02
CA GLU A 13 5.41 -8.04 25.93
C GLU A 13 5.91 -8.03 24.47
N GLU A 14 5.24 -8.77 23.58
CA GLU A 14 5.53 -8.72 22.14
C GLU A 14 5.28 -7.32 21.57
N ALA A 15 4.15 -6.70 21.91
CA ALA A 15 3.80 -5.36 21.43
C ALA A 15 4.79 -4.30 21.92
N LYS A 16 5.24 -4.38 23.18
CA LYS A 16 6.27 -3.47 23.73
C LYS A 16 7.60 -3.62 22.98
N ARG A 17 8.04 -4.86 22.75
CA ARG A 17 9.29 -5.14 22.02
C ARG A 17 9.23 -4.56 20.62
N HIS A 18 8.14 -4.81 19.90
CA HIS A 18 7.95 -4.29 18.55
C HIS A 18 7.89 -2.74 18.53
N ALA A 19 7.24 -2.12 19.52
CA ALA A 19 7.21 -0.66 19.63
C ALA A 19 8.61 -0.07 19.84
N LEU A 20 9.45 -0.72 20.66
CA LEU A 20 10.84 -0.31 20.89
C LEU A 20 11.69 -0.44 19.61
N GLU A 21 11.60 -1.58 18.93
CA GLU A 21 12.30 -1.84 17.66
C GLU A 21 11.93 -0.81 16.58
N THR A 22 10.66 -0.41 16.54
CA THR A 22 10.13 0.57 15.58
C THR A 22 10.21 2.02 16.07
N LYS A 23 10.87 2.29 17.20
CA LYS A 23 11.08 3.63 17.78
C LYS A 23 9.79 4.43 17.98
N ARG A 24 8.73 3.78 18.45
CA ARG A 24 7.44 4.41 18.75
C ARG A 24 6.89 3.96 20.09
N THR A 25 5.89 4.66 20.61
CA THR A 25 5.24 4.26 21.86
C THR A 25 4.26 3.09 21.63
N LEU A 26 3.98 2.32 22.68
CA LEU A 26 2.94 1.29 22.65
C LEU A 26 1.56 1.89 22.28
N THR A 27 1.27 3.10 22.77
CA THR A 27 0.04 3.82 22.45
C THR A 27 -0.07 4.14 20.96
N ASP A 28 1.02 4.59 20.34
CA ASP A 28 1.06 4.86 18.90
C ASP A 28 0.86 3.58 18.09
N LEU A 29 1.54 2.51 18.48
CA LEU A 29 1.38 1.19 17.86
C LEU A 29 -0.08 0.72 17.89
N ILE A 30 -0.73 0.78 19.06
CA ILE A 30 -2.13 0.36 19.23
C ILE A 30 -3.07 1.25 18.39
N ARG A 31 -2.86 2.57 18.39
CA ARG A 31 -3.65 3.49 17.57
C ARG A 31 -3.54 3.12 16.09
N ASP A 32 -2.33 2.96 15.59
CA ASP A 32 -2.10 2.69 14.16
C ASP A 32 -2.72 1.33 13.75
N ALA A 33 -2.61 0.32 14.62
CA ALA A 33 -3.24 -0.98 14.41
C ALA A 33 -4.76 -0.89 14.34
N LEU A 34 -5.39 -0.12 15.23
CA LEU A 34 -6.84 0.11 15.21
C LEU A 34 -7.29 0.84 13.95
N VAL A 35 -6.58 1.91 13.56
CA VAL A 35 -6.87 2.65 12.31
C VAL A 35 -6.77 1.72 11.10
N ALA A 36 -5.68 0.97 10.98
CA ALA A 36 -5.45 0.05 9.86
C ALA A 36 -6.53 -1.06 9.79
N THR A 37 -6.95 -1.57 10.95
CA THR A 37 -7.99 -2.61 11.03
C THR A 37 -9.33 -2.06 10.56
N LEU A 38 -9.75 -0.90 11.07
CA LEU A 38 -11.02 -0.28 10.70
C LEU A 38 -11.06 0.15 9.23
N GLU A 39 -9.96 0.67 8.68
CA GLU A 39 -9.85 0.98 7.24
C GLU A 39 -9.92 -0.28 6.37
N ARG A 40 -9.27 -1.36 6.78
CA ARG A 40 -9.34 -2.66 6.09
C ARG A 40 -10.77 -3.21 6.08
N GLU A 41 -11.51 -3.07 7.17
CA GLU A 41 -12.91 -3.50 7.23
C GLU A 41 -13.82 -2.62 6.36
N ARG A 42 -13.66 -1.29 6.43
CA ARG A 42 -14.39 -0.35 5.57
C ARG A 42 -14.17 -0.63 4.09
N SER A 43 -12.93 -0.87 3.69
CA SER A 43 -12.59 -1.19 2.29
C SER A 43 -13.07 -2.57 1.84
N ARG A 44 -13.16 -3.55 2.74
CA ARG A 44 -13.77 -4.86 2.44
C ARG A 44 -15.28 -4.77 2.23
N SER A 45 -15.97 -3.89 2.95
CA SER A 45 -17.41 -3.68 2.82
C SER A 45 -17.81 -3.04 1.49
N SER A 46 -16.90 -2.28 0.87
CA SER A 46 -17.07 -1.74 -0.47
C SER A 46 -15.75 -1.84 -1.24
N PRO A 47 -15.46 -2.99 -1.89
CA PRO A 47 -14.30 -3.06 -2.75
C PRO A 47 -14.52 -2.04 -3.86
N ARG A 48 -13.79 -0.92 -3.81
CA ARG A 48 -13.80 0.07 -4.89
C ARG A 48 -13.39 -0.67 -6.15
N ARG A 49 -14.37 -1.03 -7.00
CA ARG A 49 -14.12 -1.52 -8.35
C ARG A 49 -13.56 -0.35 -9.12
N VAL A 50 -12.24 -0.19 -9.09
CA VAL A 50 -11.54 0.71 -9.99
C VAL A 50 -11.71 0.17 -11.39
N LYS A 51 -12.54 0.85 -12.19
CA LYS A 51 -12.60 0.62 -13.63
C LYS A 51 -11.40 1.32 -14.24
N LEU A 52 -10.31 0.58 -14.44
CA LEU A 52 -9.15 1.10 -15.17
C LEU A 52 -9.59 1.51 -16.57
N LYS A 53 -9.20 2.71 -17.00
CA LYS A 53 -9.35 3.11 -18.40
C LYS A 53 -8.41 2.23 -19.21
N THR A 54 -8.96 1.27 -19.93
CA THR A 54 -8.21 0.46 -20.88
C THR A 54 -8.26 1.14 -22.24
N PHE A 55 -7.12 1.16 -22.93
CA PHE A 55 -7.02 1.62 -24.31
C PHE A 55 -6.59 0.44 -25.17
N LYS A 56 -7.38 0.11 -26.21
CA LYS A 56 -7.06 -1.01 -27.11
C LYS A 56 -5.84 -0.70 -27.99
N GLY A 57 -5.58 0.57 -28.28
CA GLY A 57 -4.57 0.96 -29.27
C GLY A 57 -4.96 0.58 -30.71
N LYS A 58 -4.07 0.93 -31.64
CA LYS A 58 -4.13 0.50 -33.05
C LYS A 58 -3.06 -0.57 -33.37
N GLY A 59 -2.43 -1.14 -32.35
CA GLY A 59 -1.26 -2.01 -32.48
C GLY A 59 0.04 -1.31 -32.09
N LEU A 60 1.16 -1.98 -32.36
CA LEU A 60 2.50 -1.44 -32.13
C LEU A 60 2.75 -0.22 -33.03
N HIS A 61 3.31 0.85 -32.49
CA HIS A 61 3.69 2.01 -33.28
C HIS A 61 4.80 1.62 -34.27
N GLU A 62 4.72 2.12 -35.50
CA GLU A 62 5.68 1.81 -36.55
C GLU A 62 7.11 2.15 -36.10
N GLY A 63 8.05 1.24 -36.35
CA GLY A 63 9.46 1.37 -36.00
C GLY A 63 9.80 1.06 -34.54
N VAL A 64 8.84 0.75 -33.67
CA VAL A 64 9.10 0.32 -32.29
C VAL A 64 9.50 -1.15 -32.25
N ASN A 65 10.66 -1.43 -31.68
CA ASN A 65 11.12 -2.78 -31.38
C ASN A 65 10.90 -3.06 -29.89
N LEU A 66 10.07 -4.06 -29.55
CA LEU A 66 9.76 -4.40 -28.16
C LEU A 66 10.90 -5.12 -27.43
N ASP A 67 11.85 -5.70 -28.18
CA ASP A 67 13.00 -6.40 -27.60
C ASP A 67 14.15 -5.46 -27.21
N SER A 68 14.01 -4.16 -27.51
CA SER A 68 14.99 -3.12 -27.17
C SER A 68 14.38 -2.11 -26.20
N THR A 69 14.66 -2.31 -24.91
CA THR A 69 14.22 -1.40 -23.84
C THR A 69 14.78 0.02 -24.02
N ALA A 70 15.98 0.15 -24.57
CA ALA A 70 16.63 1.46 -24.78
C ALA A 70 15.92 2.29 -25.86
N ASP A 71 15.58 1.68 -27.00
CA ASP A 71 14.89 2.36 -28.10
C ASP A 71 13.45 2.73 -27.74
N LEU A 72 12.82 1.94 -26.86
CA LEU A 72 11.51 2.26 -26.29
C LEU A 72 11.58 3.49 -25.39
N LEU A 73 12.57 3.56 -24.50
CA LEU A 73 12.71 4.66 -23.53
C LEU A 73 12.99 6.00 -24.24
N ASP A 74 13.96 6.03 -25.18
CA ASP A 74 14.29 7.24 -25.94
C ASP A 74 13.10 7.79 -26.74
N ARG A 75 12.20 6.93 -27.21
CA ARG A 75 10.97 7.37 -27.87
C ARG A 75 9.93 7.93 -26.92
N MET A 76 9.76 7.35 -25.73
CA MET A 76 8.81 7.84 -24.73
C MET A 76 9.23 9.21 -24.20
N ASP A 77 10.53 9.42 -23.99
CA ASP A 77 11.09 10.69 -23.49
C ASP A 77 11.07 11.83 -24.53
N ARG A 78 10.98 11.51 -25.84
CA ARG A 78 10.86 12.51 -26.91
C ARG A 78 9.43 13.00 -27.17
N SER A 79 8.43 12.36 -26.58
CA SER A 79 7.00 12.64 -26.84
C SER A 79 6.32 13.58 -25.83
N ASP A 80 7.10 14.40 -25.11
CA ASP A 80 6.59 15.58 -24.36
C ASP A 80 6.47 16.82 -25.27
#